data_AF-A0A519YZ68-F1
#
_entry.id   AF-A0A519YZ68-F1
#
_cell.length_a   1.000
_cell.length_b   1.000
_cell.length_c   1.000
_cell.angle_alpha   90.00
_cell.angle_beta   90.00
_cell.angle_gamma   90.00
#
_symmetry.space_group_name_H-M   'P 1'
#
loop_
_entity.id
_entity.type
_entity.pdbx_description
1 polymer ?
#
loop_
_entity_poly.entity_id
_entity_poly.type
_entity_poly.pdbx_seq_one_letter_code
_entity_poly.pdbx_strand_id
1 'polypeptide(L)'
;VHGELPDGNAINACPNVQVWGMNIYRGDNPGPLYNDWAARSGKPMFIAESGGDSYPDRNAPATAITRIYATVKSNLTTSSSGICAGICFFSWVDEWWKSGNNGAQDTGGFPNGGVPYDGFANEEYWGVVDIYRNAKPGYNALKTAFAGSTPPPPPSGITIVYKDCNYSGNAVGLSVGDYNYGALNTRGVANEDISSLTVNSGYEVVLYENDNFTGASIVIKSNNSCLVAQGWNDRTTSLKVRAVAPSGTSILYKDCNYSGKAVGLPVGDYNYGALYARGVANEDISSLTVNSGYEVVLYENDNFSGASIVIKSNNSCLVAQGWNDRTTSLKVRGATTSAFSTTIQAENYSAMNGVQKDATNDGGAGQYVGWIDAGDWMAYNNINI
;
A
#
# COMPACT_ATOMS: atom_id res chain seq x y z
N VAL A 1 26.16 -30.65 -14.41
CA VAL A 1 24.74 -30.36 -14.67
C VAL A 1 24.45 -29.02 -14.01
N HIS A 2 24.25 -27.97 -14.80
CA HIS A 2 24.15 -26.57 -14.32
C HIS A 2 22.70 -26.18 -13.97
N GLY A 3 21.92 -27.16 -13.52
CA GLY A 3 20.49 -27.04 -13.24
C GLY A 3 19.67 -28.16 -13.87
N GLU A 4 18.75 -28.76 -13.12
CA GLU A 4 17.79 -29.78 -13.56
C GLU A 4 16.63 -29.87 -12.53
N LEU A 5 15.57 -30.61 -12.84
CA LEU A 5 14.46 -30.89 -11.93
C LEU A 5 14.94 -31.46 -10.59
N PRO A 6 14.46 -30.94 -9.45
CA PRO A 6 14.81 -31.47 -8.14
C PRO A 6 14.35 -32.93 -8.02
N ASP A 7 15.12 -33.72 -7.28
CA ASP A 7 14.73 -35.08 -6.93
C ASP A 7 13.67 -35.10 -5.81
N GLY A 8 13.16 -36.29 -5.50
CA GLY A 8 12.14 -36.43 -4.45
C GLY A 8 12.61 -35.98 -3.07
N ASN A 9 13.91 -36.11 -2.77
CA ASN A 9 14.45 -35.71 -1.47
C ASN A 9 14.43 -34.18 -1.33
N ALA A 10 14.86 -33.45 -2.35
CA ALA A 10 14.82 -32.00 -2.37
C ALA A 10 13.38 -31.46 -2.29
N ILE A 11 12.44 -32.08 -3.00
CA ILE A 11 11.02 -31.71 -2.95
C ILE A 11 10.46 -31.91 -1.53
N ASN A 12 10.73 -33.07 -0.92
CA ASN A 12 10.20 -33.43 0.40
C ASN A 12 10.83 -32.61 1.53
N ALA A 13 12.08 -32.17 1.39
CA ALA A 13 12.75 -31.29 2.35
C ALA A 13 12.16 -29.87 2.38
N CYS A 14 11.42 -29.48 1.35
CA CYS A 14 10.90 -28.13 1.14
C CYS A 14 9.35 -28.10 1.08
N PRO A 15 8.63 -28.56 2.12
CA PRO A 15 7.17 -28.70 2.06
C PRO A 15 6.44 -27.37 1.88
N ASN A 16 7.01 -26.28 2.41
CA ASN A 16 6.44 -24.93 2.38
C ASN A 16 6.69 -24.18 1.06
N VAL A 17 7.53 -24.72 0.16
CA VAL A 17 7.74 -24.10 -1.16
C VAL A 17 6.45 -24.21 -1.96
N GLN A 18 5.91 -23.09 -2.41
CA GLN A 18 4.66 -23.04 -3.18
C GLN A 18 4.90 -23.04 -4.69
N VAL A 19 6.05 -22.55 -5.13
CA VAL A 19 6.45 -22.47 -6.55
C VAL A 19 7.94 -22.82 -6.66
N TRP A 20 8.32 -23.60 -7.67
CA TRP A 20 9.72 -23.97 -7.92
C TRP A 20 10.32 -23.19 -9.08
N GLY A 21 11.42 -22.49 -8.83
CA GLY A 21 12.27 -21.90 -9.86
C GLY A 21 13.42 -22.85 -10.19
N MET A 22 13.65 -23.12 -11.47
CA MET A 22 14.66 -24.09 -11.89
C MET A 22 15.51 -23.58 -13.05
N ASN A 23 16.83 -23.75 -12.95
CA ASN A 23 17.74 -23.55 -14.06
C ASN A 23 17.62 -24.78 -14.97
N ILE A 24 17.18 -24.59 -16.22
CA ILE A 24 16.91 -25.68 -17.15
C ILE A 24 17.66 -25.46 -18.45
N TYR A 25 18.59 -26.37 -18.75
CA TYR A 25 19.33 -26.42 -20.00
C TYR A 25 19.06 -27.76 -20.70
N ARG A 26 17.98 -27.82 -21.48
CA ARG A 26 17.53 -29.01 -22.22
C ARG A 26 17.40 -28.71 -23.73
N GLY A 27 18.36 -27.97 -24.28
CA GLY A 27 18.35 -27.53 -25.68
C GLY A 27 17.28 -26.47 -25.98
N ASP A 28 16.87 -26.35 -27.24
CA ASP A 28 15.92 -25.33 -27.71
C ASP A 28 14.44 -25.74 -27.59
N ASN A 29 14.17 -26.93 -27.05
CA ASN A 29 12.82 -27.45 -26.80
C ASN A 29 12.71 -28.12 -25.43
N PRO A 30 12.37 -27.36 -24.37
CA PRO A 30 12.22 -27.90 -23.03
C PRO A 30 10.90 -28.66 -22.82
N GLY A 31 10.10 -28.95 -23.85
CA GLY A 31 8.74 -29.51 -23.71
C GLY A 31 8.62 -30.74 -22.79
N PRO A 32 9.52 -31.74 -22.86
CA PRO A 32 9.48 -32.89 -21.96
C PRO A 32 9.58 -32.55 -20.45
N LEU A 33 10.15 -31.39 -20.10
CA LEU A 33 10.28 -30.89 -18.73
C LEU A 33 8.95 -30.89 -17.98
N TYR A 34 7.87 -30.46 -18.65
CA TYR A 34 6.57 -30.28 -18.01
C TYR A 34 5.94 -31.60 -17.59
N ASN A 35 6.10 -32.64 -18.42
CA ASN A 35 5.64 -33.99 -18.10
C ASN A 35 6.48 -34.59 -16.96
N ASP A 36 7.80 -34.42 -17.02
CA ASP A 36 8.70 -34.89 -15.97
C ASP A 36 8.41 -34.21 -14.62
N TRP A 37 8.08 -32.92 -14.63
CA TRP A 37 7.71 -32.18 -13.43
C TRP A 37 6.36 -32.62 -12.88
N ALA A 38 5.34 -32.73 -13.74
CA ALA A 38 4.00 -33.19 -13.34
C ALA A 38 4.03 -34.59 -12.72
N ALA A 39 4.96 -35.46 -13.14
CA ALA A 39 5.18 -36.76 -12.54
C ALA A 39 5.81 -36.70 -11.13
N ARG A 40 6.49 -35.61 -10.77
CA ARG A 40 7.19 -35.43 -9.49
C ARG A 40 6.41 -34.57 -8.49
N SER A 41 5.66 -33.58 -8.97
CA SER A 41 5.03 -32.57 -8.13
C SER A 41 3.80 -31.94 -8.80
N GLY A 42 2.75 -31.73 -8.01
CA GLY A 42 1.57 -30.96 -8.42
C GLY A 42 1.71 -29.45 -8.20
N LYS A 43 2.87 -28.98 -7.73
CA LYS A 43 3.12 -27.55 -7.47
C LYS A 43 3.52 -26.83 -8.76
N PRO A 44 3.17 -25.54 -8.93
CA PRO A 44 3.63 -24.75 -10.07
C PRO A 44 5.15 -24.60 -10.11
N MET A 45 5.68 -24.39 -11.31
CA MET A 45 7.09 -24.10 -11.57
C MET A 45 7.28 -22.95 -12.56
N PHE A 46 8.45 -22.33 -12.55
CA PHE A 46 8.93 -21.48 -13.63
C PHE A 46 10.38 -21.83 -13.96
N ILE A 47 10.77 -21.61 -15.21
CA ILE A 47 12.16 -21.75 -15.62
C ILE A 47 12.88 -20.48 -15.16
N ALA A 48 13.68 -20.60 -14.10
CA ALA A 48 14.40 -19.46 -13.52
C ALA A 48 15.60 -19.04 -14.36
N GLU A 49 16.12 -19.95 -15.18
CA GLU A 49 17.26 -19.72 -16.04
C GLU A 49 17.22 -20.68 -17.23
N SER A 50 17.33 -20.15 -18.45
CA SER A 50 17.55 -20.92 -19.69
C SER A 50 17.94 -19.96 -20.82
N GLY A 51 18.41 -20.49 -21.94
CA GLY A 51 18.77 -19.71 -23.12
C GLY A 51 19.88 -20.36 -23.92
N GLY A 52 20.60 -19.53 -24.67
CA GLY A 52 21.86 -19.86 -25.32
C GLY A 52 22.66 -18.59 -25.57
N ASP A 53 23.99 -18.69 -25.55
CA ASP A 53 24.86 -17.54 -25.76
C ASP A 53 24.93 -17.09 -27.23
N SER A 54 25.40 -15.86 -27.43
CA SER A 54 25.51 -15.20 -28.72
C SER A 54 26.95 -15.10 -29.21
N TYR A 55 27.82 -16.06 -28.88
CA TYR A 55 29.21 -16.04 -29.31
C TYR A 55 29.31 -15.90 -30.85
N PRO A 56 30.25 -15.09 -31.40
CA PRO A 56 30.22 -14.68 -32.80
C PRO A 56 30.29 -15.87 -33.78
N ASP A 57 29.63 -15.73 -34.94
CA ASP A 57 29.45 -16.71 -36.02
C ASP A 57 28.27 -17.69 -35.92
N ARG A 58 27.38 -17.53 -34.93
CA ARG A 58 26.19 -18.40 -34.82
C ARG A 58 24.94 -17.55 -34.64
N ASN A 59 24.18 -17.35 -35.73
CA ASN A 59 22.80 -16.80 -35.74
C ASN A 59 21.77 -17.66 -34.95
N ALA A 60 22.25 -18.51 -34.05
CA ALA A 60 21.52 -19.52 -33.34
C ALA A 60 20.81 -19.06 -32.04
N PRO A 61 21.24 -18.02 -31.27
CA PRO A 61 20.58 -17.70 -29.99
C PRO A 61 19.16 -17.15 -30.18
N ALA A 62 18.91 -16.35 -31.22
CA ALA A 62 17.58 -15.81 -31.47
C ALA A 62 16.55 -16.90 -31.78
N THR A 63 16.95 -17.91 -32.57
CA THR A 63 16.09 -19.04 -32.91
C THR A 63 15.85 -19.93 -31.69
N ALA A 64 16.90 -20.27 -30.93
CA ALA A 64 16.77 -21.07 -29.72
C ALA A 64 15.88 -20.39 -28.68
N ILE A 65 16.19 -19.15 -28.31
CA ILE A 65 15.44 -18.38 -27.32
C ILE A 65 13.96 -18.25 -27.73
N THR A 66 13.68 -18.05 -29.02
CA THR A 66 12.29 -18.00 -29.52
C THR A 66 11.58 -19.35 -29.41
N ARG A 67 12.25 -20.47 -29.71
CA ARG A 67 11.66 -21.82 -29.59
C ARG A 67 11.44 -22.24 -28.15
N ILE A 68 12.40 -21.93 -27.27
CA ILE A 68 12.26 -22.10 -25.82
C ILE A 68 11.04 -21.28 -25.36
N TYR A 69 10.97 -20.00 -25.72
CA TYR A 69 9.84 -19.14 -25.35
C TYR A 69 8.51 -19.66 -25.89
N ALA A 70 8.44 -20.11 -27.14
CA ALA A 70 7.23 -20.66 -27.74
C ALA A 70 6.75 -21.92 -26.99
N THR A 71 7.68 -22.78 -26.58
CA THR A 71 7.40 -23.99 -25.80
C THR A 71 6.92 -23.65 -24.39
N VAL A 72 7.52 -22.65 -23.73
CA VAL A 72 7.05 -22.17 -22.43
C VAL A 72 5.65 -21.57 -22.59
N LYS A 73 5.45 -20.72 -23.59
CA LYS A 73 4.19 -20.04 -23.86
C LYS A 73 3.04 -21.00 -24.12
N SER A 74 3.27 -22.12 -24.81
CA SER A 74 2.23 -23.13 -25.02
C SER A 74 1.87 -23.91 -23.74
N ASN A 75 2.74 -23.90 -22.73
CA ASN A 75 2.51 -24.54 -21.44
C ASN A 75 2.11 -23.55 -20.33
N LEU A 76 2.18 -22.23 -20.57
CA LEU A 76 1.79 -21.20 -19.61
C LEU A 76 0.35 -21.41 -19.14
N THR A 77 0.16 -21.39 -17.83
CA THR A 77 -1.15 -21.57 -17.21
C THR A 77 -1.63 -20.30 -16.53
N THR A 78 -2.86 -19.89 -16.80
CA THR A 78 -3.53 -18.74 -16.15
C THR A 78 -4.39 -19.12 -14.95
N SER A 79 -4.46 -20.42 -14.61
CA SER A 79 -5.23 -20.94 -13.48
C SER A 79 -4.35 -21.18 -12.25
N SER A 80 -4.96 -21.14 -11.06
CA SER A 80 -4.30 -21.44 -9.78
C SER A 80 -3.88 -22.90 -9.61
N SER A 81 -4.27 -23.79 -10.53
CA SER A 81 -3.95 -25.22 -10.55
C SER A 81 -2.94 -25.61 -11.64
N GLY A 82 -2.43 -24.64 -12.38
CA GLY A 82 -1.53 -24.88 -13.49
C GLY A 82 -0.07 -25.08 -13.10
N ILE A 83 0.69 -25.75 -13.96
CA ILE A 83 2.06 -26.18 -13.66
C ILE A 83 3.16 -25.19 -14.12
N CYS A 84 2.88 -24.28 -15.06
CA CYS A 84 3.89 -23.39 -15.63
C CYS A 84 3.54 -21.91 -15.43
N ALA A 85 4.36 -21.24 -14.63
CA ALA A 85 4.26 -19.81 -14.34
C ALA A 85 5.12 -18.94 -15.29
N GLY A 86 6.05 -19.53 -16.03
CA GLY A 86 6.81 -18.82 -17.08
C GLY A 86 8.30 -19.13 -17.11
N ILE A 87 9.07 -18.17 -17.64
CA ILE A 87 10.52 -18.26 -17.88
C ILE A 87 11.23 -16.92 -17.66
N CYS A 88 12.43 -16.98 -17.09
CA CYS A 88 13.45 -15.95 -17.14
C CYS A 88 14.60 -16.40 -18.05
N PHE A 89 14.91 -15.59 -19.07
CA PHE A 89 16.05 -15.85 -19.94
C PHE A 89 17.35 -15.36 -19.30
N PHE A 90 18.36 -16.21 -19.30
CA PHE A 90 19.72 -15.83 -18.97
C PHE A 90 20.42 -15.39 -20.28
N SER A 91 21.04 -14.21 -20.35
CA SER A 91 21.01 -13.10 -19.40
C SER A 91 20.51 -11.83 -20.07
N TRP A 92 20.24 -10.78 -19.30
CA TRP A 92 19.84 -9.50 -19.88
C TRP A 92 21.01 -8.86 -20.65
N VAL A 93 22.16 -8.72 -20.00
CA VAL A 93 23.37 -8.05 -20.51
C VAL A 93 24.54 -9.03 -20.53
N ASP A 94 25.47 -8.85 -21.46
CA ASP A 94 26.75 -9.57 -21.42
C ASP A 94 27.48 -9.34 -20.10
N GLU A 95 28.06 -10.40 -19.55
CA GLU A 95 28.61 -10.42 -18.21
C GLU A 95 30.13 -10.58 -18.23
N TRP A 96 30.87 -9.52 -18.62
CA TRP A 96 32.35 -9.52 -18.70
C TRP A 96 33.08 -9.86 -17.39
N TRP A 97 32.35 -9.91 -16.27
CA TRP A 97 32.89 -10.27 -14.97
C TRP A 97 32.89 -11.77 -14.69
N LYS A 98 32.38 -12.59 -15.62
CA LYS A 98 32.22 -14.03 -15.41
C LYS A 98 33.45 -14.85 -15.76
N SER A 99 34.28 -14.40 -16.71
CA SER A 99 35.53 -15.09 -17.07
C SER A 99 36.80 -14.39 -16.55
N GLY A 100 36.63 -13.34 -15.73
CA GLY A 100 37.68 -12.79 -14.88
C GLY A 100 38.31 -11.48 -15.36
N ASN A 101 38.01 -11.01 -16.57
CA ASN A 101 38.48 -9.72 -17.08
C ASN A 101 37.34 -8.70 -17.28
N ASN A 102 37.07 -7.89 -16.27
CA ASN A 102 36.02 -6.87 -16.34
C ASN A 102 36.24 -5.79 -17.43
N GLY A 103 37.43 -5.71 -18.03
CA GLY A 103 37.79 -4.70 -19.03
C GLY A 103 37.72 -5.17 -20.48
N ALA A 104 37.52 -6.46 -20.73
CA ALA A 104 37.41 -6.99 -22.09
C ALA A 104 36.52 -8.24 -22.11
N GLN A 105 35.74 -8.40 -23.17
CA GLN A 105 34.97 -9.62 -23.39
C GLN A 105 35.92 -10.78 -23.69
N ASP A 106 35.89 -11.79 -22.84
CA ASP A 106 36.66 -13.03 -22.96
C ASP A 106 35.85 -14.08 -23.72
N THR A 107 36.54 -14.83 -24.58
CA THR A 107 35.96 -15.90 -25.40
C THR A 107 35.91 -17.25 -24.68
N GLY A 108 36.24 -17.26 -23.39
CA GLY A 108 36.23 -18.44 -22.54
C GLY A 108 34.83 -19.06 -22.40
N GLY A 109 34.80 -20.28 -21.88
CA GLY A 109 33.56 -21.00 -21.64
C GLY A 109 33.82 -22.44 -21.22
N PHE A 110 32.76 -23.23 -21.09
CA PHE A 110 32.84 -24.63 -20.70
C PHE A 110 31.82 -25.50 -21.44
N PRO A 111 32.09 -26.80 -21.64
CA PRO A 111 31.11 -27.72 -22.21
C PRO A 111 29.84 -27.80 -21.34
N ASN A 112 28.69 -27.56 -21.96
CA ASN A 112 27.37 -27.73 -21.38
C ASN A 112 26.41 -28.24 -22.46
N GLY A 113 26.23 -29.56 -22.56
CA GLY A 113 25.40 -30.20 -23.59
C GLY A 113 23.92 -29.80 -23.58
N GLY A 114 23.47 -29.06 -22.56
CA GLY A 114 22.14 -28.47 -22.51
C GLY A 114 22.00 -27.13 -23.22
N VAL A 115 23.12 -26.48 -23.59
CA VAL A 115 23.12 -25.25 -24.38
C VAL A 115 22.80 -25.60 -25.85
N PRO A 116 21.84 -24.91 -26.48
CA PRO A 116 21.45 -25.21 -27.85
C PRO A 116 22.60 -25.19 -28.87
N TYR A 117 22.55 -26.13 -29.82
CA TYR A 117 23.35 -26.23 -31.05
C TYR A 117 24.81 -26.67 -30.92
N ASP A 118 25.57 -26.18 -29.95
CA ASP A 118 26.99 -26.50 -29.81
C ASP A 118 27.39 -27.12 -28.48
N GLY A 119 26.47 -27.15 -27.51
CA GLY A 119 26.71 -27.74 -26.20
C GLY A 119 27.87 -27.08 -25.46
N PHE A 120 28.11 -25.78 -25.68
CA PHE A 120 29.16 -25.02 -25.03
C PHE A 120 28.58 -23.72 -24.48
N ALA A 121 28.95 -23.35 -23.26
CA ALA A 121 28.47 -22.14 -22.61
C ALA A 121 29.56 -21.07 -22.61
N ASN A 122 29.36 -19.98 -23.33
CA ASN A 122 30.24 -18.81 -23.30
C ASN A 122 29.65 -17.71 -22.41
N GLU A 123 29.95 -17.73 -21.11
CA GLU A 123 29.30 -16.91 -20.06
C GLU A 123 29.24 -15.39 -20.38
N GLU A 124 30.23 -14.86 -21.10
CA GLU A 124 30.26 -13.42 -21.40
C GLU A 124 29.43 -13.00 -22.61
N TYR A 125 28.78 -13.96 -23.29
CA TYR A 125 27.96 -13.74 -24.49
C TYR A 125 26.48 -14.04 -24.28
N TRP A 126 26.03 -14.27 -23.04
CA TRP A 126 24.64 -14.64 -22.73
C TRP A 126 23.64 -13.49 -22.82
N GLY A 127 24.11 -12.25 -22.87
CA GLY A 127 23.24 -11.09 -22.89
C GLY A 127 22.38 -11.04 -24.13
N VAL A 128 21.07 -10.85 -23.96
CA VAL A 128 20.18 -10.46 -25.08
C VAL A 128 20.53 -9.06 -25.59
N VAL A 129 21.21 -8.25 -24.78
CA VAL A 129 21.93 -7.03 -25.19
C VAL A 129 23.42 -7.17 -24.87
N ASP A 130 24.28 -6.46 -25.61
CA ASP A 130 25.72 -6.41 -25.30
C ASP A 130 26.03 -5.58 -24.03
N ILE A 131 27.30 -5.52 -23.62
CA ILE A 131 27.73 -4.77 -22.42
C ILE A 131 27.35 -3.28 -22.45
N TYR A 132 27.18 -2.71 -23.65
CA TYR A 132 26.79 -1.32 -23.88
C TYR A 132 25.28 -1.15 -24.07
N ARG A 133 24.51 -2.23 -23.88
CA ARG A 133 23.06 -2.32 -24.05
C ARG A 133 22.58 -2.17 -25.49
N ASN A 134 23.44 -2.40 -26.48
CA ASN A 134 22.98 -2.51 -27.86
C ASN A 134 22.21 -3.82 -28.03
N ALA A 135 21.05 -3.75 -28.69
CA ALA A 135 20.20 -4.90 -28.90
C ALA A 135 20.87 -5.95 -29.79
N LYS A 136 20.93 -7.19 -29.31
CA LYS A 136 21.32 -8.34 -30.14
C LYS A 136 20.09 -8.98 -30.80
N PRO A 137 20.27 -9.89 -31.78
CA PRO A 137 19.16 -10.59 -32.42
C PRO A 137 18.18 -11.27 -31.43
N GLY A 138 18.68 -11.83 -30.32
CA GLY A 138 17.86 -12.44 -29.26
C GLY A 138 16.87 -11.45 -28.62
N TYR A 139 17.30 -10.21 -28.35
CA TYR A 139 16.42 -9.17 -27.82
C TYR A 139 15.27 -8.85 -28.78
N ASN A 140 15.57 -8.65 -30.07
CA ASN A 140 14.54 -8.31 -31.06
C ASN A 140 13.53 -9.46 -31.25
N ALA A 141 14.01 -10.70 -31.21
CA ALA A 141 13.18 -11.89 -31.30
C ALA A 141 12.24 -12.01 -30.09
N LEU A 142 12.75 -11.84 -28.87
CA LEU A 142 11.92 -11.80 -27.65
C LEU A 142 10.93 -10.65 -27.68
N LYS A 143 11.38 -9.43 -28.02
CA LYS A 143 10.49 -8.25 -28.15
C LYS A 143 9.31 -8.54 -29.06
N THR A 144 9.56 -9.16 -30.22
CA THR A 144 8.52 -9.54 -31.17
C THR A 144 7.59 -10.61 -30.60
N ALA A 145 8.15 -11.65 -29.95
CA ALA A 145 7.39 -12.75 -29.38
C ALA A 145 6.49 -12.31 -28.20
N PHE A 146 6.95 -11.34 -27.40
CA PHE A 146 6.18 -10.74 -26.31
C PHE A 146 5.12 -9.75 -26.80
N ALA A 147 5.36 -9.02 -27.90
CA ALA A 147 4.42 -8.05 -28.45
C ALA A 147 3.06 -8.66 -28.86
N GLY A 148 3.02 -9.97 -29.15
CA GLY A 148 1.78 -10.70 -29.42
C GLY A 148 1.07 -11.28 -28.20
N SER A 149 1.50 -10.99 -26.97
CA SER A 149 0.92 -11.58 -25.75
C SER A 149 1.19 -10.84 -24.44
N THR A 150 1.35 -9.52 -24.43
CA THR A 150 1.23 -8.81 -23.15
C THR A 150 -0.26 -8.72 -22.81
N PRO A 151 -0.76 -9.31 -21.70
CA PRO A 151 -1.84 -8.65 -20.99
C PRO A 151 -1.43 -7.18 -20.84
N PRO A 152 -2.32 -6.21 -21.09
CA PRO A 152 -1.98 -4.82 -20.82
C PRO A 152 -1.36 -4.74 -19.42
N PRO A 153 -0.27 -3.95 -19.23
CA PRO A 153 0.32 -3.79 -17.92
C PRO A 153 -0.80 -3.55 -16.90
N PRO A 154 -0.75 -4.22 -15.72
CA PRO A 154 -1.83 -4.12 -14.75
C PRO A 154 -2.14 -2.64 -14.53
N PRO A 155 -3.44 -2.26 -14.56
CA PRO A 155 -3.79 -0.85 -14.58
C PRO A 155 -3.18 -0.15 -13.37
N SER A 156 -2.37 0.88 -13.60
CA SER A 156 -1.73 1.65 -12.53
C SER A 156 -2.58 2.87 -12.20
N GLY A 157 -2.86 3.09 -10.91
CA GLY A 157 -3.63 4.24 -10.45
C GLY A 157 -3.71 4.32 -8.93
N ILE A 158 -4.23 5.44 -8.43
CA ILE A 158 -4.62 5.60 -7.02
C ILE A 158 -5.85 4.74 -6.70
N THR A 159 -6.70 4.53 -7.69
CA THR A 159 -7.79 3.57 -7.67
C THR A 159 -7.75 2.75 -8.96
N ILE A 160 -8.16 1.49 -8.89
CA ILE A 160 -8.45 0.67 -10.07
C ILE A 160 -9.93 0.32 -10.02
N VAL A 161 -10.66 0.63 -11.09
CA VAL A 161 -12.07 0.24 -11.26
C VAL A 161 -12.16 -1.00 -12.14
N TYR A 162 -13.09 -1.89 -11.82
CA TYR A 162 -13.24 -3.19 -12.46
C TYR A 162 -14.68 -3.39 -12.92
N LYS A 163 -14.80 -4.00 -14.10
CA LYS A 163 -16.07 -4.36 -14.71
C LYS A 163 -16.88 -5.31 -13.85
N ASP A 164 -16.21 -6.32 -13.29
CA ASP A 164 -16.86 -7.40 -12.57
C ASP A 164 -16.51 -7.34 -11.07
N CYS A 165 -17.29 -8.02 -10.24
CA CYS A 165 -16.95 -8.20 -8.83
C CYS A 165 -15.65 -9.00 -8.65
N ASN A 166 -15.09 -8.94 -7.43
CA ASN A 166 -13.85 -9.58 -7.02
C ASN A 166 -12.62 -9.12 -7.84
N TYR A 167 -12.61 -7.84 -8.24
CA TYR A 167 -11.49 -7.23 -8.96
C TYR A 167 -11.16 -7.94 -10.29
N SER A 168 -12.20 -8.33 -11.02
CA SER A 168 -12.08 -9.10 -12.26
C SER A 168 -12.69 -8.38 -13.46
N GLY A 169 -12.52 -8.96 -14.65
CA GLY A 169 -12.94 -8.33 -15.89
C GLY A 169 -12.03 -7.19 -16.35
N ASN A 170 -12.57 -6.34 -17.22
CA ASN A 170 -11.85 -5.16 -17.69
C ASN A 170 -11.53 -4.23 -16.51
N ALA A 171 -10.32 -3.68 -16.49
CA ALA A 171 -9.81 -2.91 -15.36
C ALA A 171 -9.10 -1.65 -15.84
N VAL A 172 -9.33 -0.53 -15.15
CA VAL A 172 -8.77 0.78 -15.52
C VAL A 172 -8.25 1.48 -14.27
N GLY A 173 -6.99 1.90 -14.32
CA GLY A 173 -6.32 2.65 -13.26
C GLY A 173 -6.58 4.15 -13.42
N LEU A 174 -6.97 4.81 -12.33
CA LEU A 174 -7.27 6.23 -12.29
C LEU A 174 -6.43 6.92 -11.21
N SER A 175 -5.86 8.06 -11.58
CA SER A 175 -5.16 8.97 -10.66
C SER A 175 -6.16 9.91 -9.98
N VAL A 176 -5.67 10.82 -9.13
CA VAL A 176 -6.49 11.93 -8.63
C VAL A 176 -7.04 12.74 -9.81
N GLY A 177 -8.33 13.01 -9.79
CA GLY A 177 -8.99 13.76 -10.85
C GLY A 177 -10.50 13.58 -10.85
N ASP A 178 -11.15 14.42 -11.66
CA ASP A 178 -12.57 14.42 -11.92
C ASP A 178 -12.82 13.78 -13.29
N TYR A 179 -13.57 12.67 -13.33
CA TYR A 179 -13.81 11.87 -14.52
C TYR A 179 -15.30 11.83 -14.86
N ASN A 180 -15.71 12.63 -15.84
CA ASN A 180 -17.03 12.49 -16.46
C ASN A 180 -17.08 11.23 -17.36
N TYR A 181 -18.26 10.87 -17.88
CA TYR A 181 -18.45 9.68 -18.70
C TYR A 181 -17.51 9.67 -19.92
N GLY A 182 -17.35 10.80 -20.61
CA GLY A 182 -16.42 10.89 -21.74
C GLY A 182 -14.97 10.56 -21.36
N ALA A 183 -14.51 11.05 -20.21
CA ALA A 183 -13.18 10.76 -19.68
C ALA A 183 -13.02 9.29 -19.25
N LEU A 184 -14.07 8.65 -18.76
CA LEU A 184 -14.10 7.22 -18.41
C LEU A 184 -14.11 6.34 -19.65
N ASN A 185 -14.98 6.64 -20.61
CA ASN A 185 -15.13 5.89 -21.86
C ASN A 185 -13.85 5.91 -22.71
N THR A 186 -13.18 7.07 -22.80
CA THR A 186 -11.86 7.18 -23.48
C THR A 186 -10.76 6.34 -22.84
N ARG A 187 -10.93 5.94 -21.56
CA ARG A 187 -10.02 5.06 -20.82
C ARG A 187 -10.47 3.60 -20.80
N GLY A 188 -11.59 3.29 -21.47
CA GLY A 188 -12.12 1.93 -21.59
C GLY A 188 -13.11 1.54 -20.48
N VAL A 189 -13.63 2.48 -19.71
CA VAL A 189 -14.72 2.21 -18.73
C VAL A 189 -16.05 2.52 -19.40
N ALA A 190 -16.88 1.50 -19.62
CA ALA A 190 -18.22 1.68 -20.18
C ALA A 190 -19.17 2.34 -19.16
N ASN A 191 -20.28 2.88 -19.67
CA ASN A 191 -21.28 3.50 -18.81
C ASN A 191 -21.91 2.42 -17.91
N GLU A 192 -22.15 2.75 -16.63
CA GLU A 192 -22.88 1.83 -15.74
C GLU A 192 -22.23 0.43 -15.68
N ASP A 193 -20.89 0.38 -15.68
CA ASP A 193 -20.14 -0.88 -15.85
C ASP A 193 -19.07 -1.10 -14.77
N ILE A 194 -19.19 -0.43 -13.61
CA ILE A 194 -18.27 -0.60 -12.49
C ILE A 194 -18.95 -1.44 -11.42
N SER A 195 -18.39 -2.62 -11.15
CA SER A 195 -18.87 -3.55 -10.11
C SER A 195 -17.93 -3.68 -8.91
N SER A 196 -16.63 -3.40 -9.07
CA SER A 196 -15.68 -3.39 -7.94
C SER A 196 -14.55 -2.38 -8.13
N LEU A 197 -13.87 -2.01 -7.05
CA LEU A 197 -12.75 -1.06 -7.09
C LEU A 197 -11.76 -1.25 -5.94
N THR A 198 -10.48 -0.98 -6.22
CA THR A 198 -9.44 -0.81 -5.20
C THR A 198 -9.19 0.67 -4.95
N VAL A 199 -8.86 1.04 -3.71
CA VAL A 199 -8.57 2.43 -3.33
C VAL A 199 -7.34 2.45 -2.44
N ASN A 200 -6.30 3.16 -2.88
CA ASN A 200 -5.11 3.34 -2.06
C ASN A 200 -5.45 4.08 -0.76
N SER A 201 -4.80 3.68 0.34
CA SER A 201 -4.94 4.34 1.63
C SER A 201 -4.68 5.85 1.51
N GLY A 202 -5.53 6.66 2.17
CA GLY A 202 -5.46 8.12 2.12
C GLY A 202 -6.27 8.75 0.98
N TYR A 203 -6.92 7.96 0.13
CA TYR A 203 -7.77 8.42 -0.97
C TYR A 203 -9.21 7.91 -0.85
N GLU A 204 -10.12 8.61 -1.52
CA GLU A 204 -11.50 8.21 -1.68
C GLU A 204 -11.94 8.39 -3.14
N VAL A 205 -12.91 7.56 -3.52
CA VAL A 205 -13.61 7.65 -4.80
C VAL A 205 -15.05 8.00 -4.54
N VAL A 206 -15.53 9.08 -5.14
CA VAL A 206 -16.95 9.45 -5.13
C VAL A 206 -17.56 9.01 -6.45
N LEU A 207 -18.46 8.03 -6.40
CA LEU A 207 -19.20 7.54 -7.57
C LEU A 207 -20.50 8.34 -7.70
N TYR A 208 -20.88 8.68 -8.92
CA TYR A 208 -22.09 9.42 -9.24
C TYR A 208 -22.93 8.65 -10.25
N GLU A 209 -24.24 8.63 -10.02
CA GLU A 209 -25.22 7.96 -10.87
C GLU A 209 -25.32 8.60 -12.26
N ASN A 210 -25.23 9.93 -12.34
CA ASN A 210 -25.33 10.66 -13.59
C ASN A 210 -23.99 11.25 -14.02
N ASP A 211 -23.92 11.69 -15.28
CA ASP A 211 -22.74 12.35 -15.82
C ASP A 211 -22.48 13.71 -15.15
N ASN A 212 -21.24 14.18 -15.28
CA ASN A 212 -20.76 15.46 -14.76
C ASN A 212 -21.04 15.66 -13.27
N PHE A 213 -20.90 14.58 -12.49
CA PHE A 213 -20.93 14.56 -11.02
C PHE A 213 -22.28 14.98 -10.43
N THR A 214 -23.38 14.52 -11.04
CA THR A 214 -24.75 14.82 -10.61
C THR A 214 -25.50 13.53 -10.23
N GLY A 215 -26.72 13.68 -9.71
CA GLY A 215 -27.55 12.54 -9.27
C GLY A 215 -27.17 12.01 -7.88
N ALA A 216 -27.60 10.78 -7.57
CA ALA A 216 -27.17 10.10 -6.35
C ALA A 216 -25.65 9.91 -6.36
N SER A 217 -25.04 9.82 -5.17
CA SER A 217 -23.61 9.54 -5.04
C SER A 217 -23.28 8.68 -3.82
N ILE A 218 -22.14 7.99 -3.88
CA ILE A 218 -21.56 7.23 -2.76
C ILE A 218 -20.05 7.47 -2.68
N VAL A 219 -19.52 7.48 -1.46
CA VAL A 219 -18.08 7.62 -1.20
C VAL A 219 -17.49 6.26 -0.80
N ILE A 220 -16.46 5.83 -1.51
CA ILE A 220 -15.71 4.60 -1.26
C ILE A 220 -14.29 4.96 -0.79
N LYS A 221 -13.92 4.55 0.43
CA LYS A 221 -12.64 4.93 1.08
C LYS A 221 -11.63 3.78 1.19
N SER A 222 -12.02 2.58 0.78
CA SER A 222 -11.20 1.38 0.85
C SER A 222 -11.60 0.43 -0.27
N ASN A 223 -10.80 -0.61 -0.49
CA ASN A 223 -11.11 -1.66 -1.46
C ASN A 223 -12.53 -2.20 -1.24
N ASN A 224 -13.30 -2.29 -2.31
CA ASN A 224 -14.64 -2.84 -2.32
C ASN A 224 -14.71 -3.91 -3.41
N SER A 225 -14.80 -5.18 -2.99
CA SER A 225 -14.82 -6.31 -3.90
C SER A 225 -16.13 -6.47 -4.65
N CYS A 226 -17.24 -5.83 -4.22
CA CYS A 226 -18.51 -5.90 -4.95
C CYS A 226 -19.49 -4.81 -4.47
N LEU A 227 -19.87 -3.91 -5.38
CA LEU A 227 -20.75 -2.76 -5.09
C LEU A 227 -22.23 -3.14 -4.86
N VAL A 228 -22.58 -4.42 -5.01
CA VAL A 228 -23.93 -4.96 -4.77
C VAL A 228 -24.41 -4.67 -3.36
N ALA A 229 -23.56 -4.86 -2.35
CA ALA A 229 -23.94 -4.65 -0.94
C ALA A 229 -24.34 -3.19 -0.65
N GLN A 230 -23.82 -2.24 -1.44
CA GLN A 230 -24.16 -0.82 -1.34
C GLN A 230 -25.30 -0.40 -2.28
N GLY A 231 -25.80 -1.30 -3.15
CA GLY A 231 -26.81 -0.96 -4.17
C GLY A 231 -26.26 -0.08 -5.30
N TRP A 232 -24.97 -0.23 -5.61
CA TRP A 232 -24.21 0.61 -6.55
C TRP A 232 -23.56 -0.16 -7.71
N ASN A 233 -23.81 -1.46 -7.82
CA ASN A 233 -23.32 -2.27 -8.93
C ASN A 233 -23.84 -1.70 -10.26
N ASP A 234 -22.94 -1.50 -11.23
CA ASP A 234 -23.32 -1.11 -12.60
C ASP A 234 -24.16 0.17 -12.65
N ARG A 235 -23.85 1.13 -11.78
CA ARG A 235 -24.64 2.37 -11.63
C ARG A 235 -23.82 3.65 -11.82
N THR A 236 -22.51 3.53 -11.94
CA THR A 236 -21.62 4.70 -12.00
C THR A 236 -21.53 5.23 -13.44
N THR A 237 -21.85 6.51 -13.62
CA THR A 237 -21.69 7.24 -14.90
C THR A 237 -20.54 8.24 -14.85
N SER A 238 -20.26 8.83 -13.69
CA SER A 238 -19.09 9.70 -13.48
C SER A 238 -18.49 9.49 -12.08
N LEU A 239 -17.21 9.81 -11.89
CA LEU A 239 -16.55 9.64 -10.60
C LEU A 239 -15.47 10.69 -10.32
N LYS A 240 -15.19 10.91 -9.05
CA LYS A 240 -14.07 11.73 -8.59
C LYS A 240 -13.11 10.90 -7.74
N VAL A 241 -11.82 10.96 -8.04
CA VAL A 241 -10.75 10.39 -7.23
C VAL A 241 -10.03 11.51 -6.53
N ARG A 242 -10.03 11.52 -5.19
CA ARG A 242 -9.41 12.60 -4.41
C ARG A 242 -8.80 12.08 -3.12
N ALA A 243 -7.93 12.86 -2.52
CA ALA A 243 -7.45 12.57 -1.17
C ALA A 243 -8.63 12.63 -0.19
N VAL A 244 -8.66 11.73 0.79
CA VAL A 244 -9.59 11.83 1.92
C VAL A 244 -9.29 13.14 2.64
N ALA A 245 -10.32 13.96 2.85
CA ALA A 245 -10.16 15.18 3.64
C ALA A 245 -9.62 14.80 5.03
N PRO A 246 -8.58 15.50 5.54
CA PRO A 246 -8.06 15.23 6.87
C PRO A 246 -9.21 15.33 7.88
N SER A 247 -9.38 14.29 8.69
CA SER A 247 -10.41 14.24 9.73
C SER A 247 -9.76 13.99 11.08
N GLY A 248 -10.24 14.68 12.10
CA GLY A 248 -9.62 14.64 13.43
C GLY A 248 -10.20 15.72 14.34
N THR A 249 -9.83 15.62 15.62
CA THR A 249 -10.10 16.64 16.64
C THR A 249 -9.33 17.92 16.37
N SER A 250 -8.17 17.80 15.74
CA SER A 250 -7.39 18.90 15.18
C SER A 250 -6.89 18.54 13.78
N ILE A 251 -6.67 19.52 12.91
CA ILE A 251 -5.98 19.32 11.63
C ILE A 251 -4.73 20.20 11.61
N LEU A 252 -3.59 19.58 11.35
CA LEU A 252 -2.29 20.24 11.19
C LEU A 252 -2.06 20.56 9.73
N TYR A 253 -1.41 21.69 9.45
CA TYR A 253 -1.11 22.14 8.09
C TYR A 253 0.35 22.56 7.99
N LYS A 254 0.97 22.12 6.90
CA LYS A 254 2.37 22.45 6.56
C LYS A 254 2.58 23.95 6.41
N ASP A 255 1.63 24.63 5.77
CA ASP A 255 1.75 26.05 5.43
C ASP A 255 0.74 26.89 6.24
N CYS A 256 0.98 28.20 6.33
CA CYS A 256 0.02 29.13 6.93
C CYS A 256 -1.31 29.17 6.13
N ASN A 257 -2.34 29.72 6.76
CA ASN A 257 -3.71 29.85 6.26
C ASN A 257 -4.37 28.51 5.92
N TYR A 258 -4.07 27.46 6.70
CA TYR A 258 -4.64 26.12 6.55
C TYR A 258 -4.40 25.52 5.16
N SER A 259 -3.20 25.74 4.62
CA SER A 259 -2.81 25.32 3.28
C SER A 259 -1.67 24.31 3.32
N GLY A 260 -1.31 23.78 2.14
CA GLY A 260 -0.32 22.73 2.04
C GLY A 260 -0.81 21.36 2.51
N LYS A 261 0.13 20.48 2.84
CA LYS A 261 -0.17 19.14 3.34
C LYS A 261 -0.91 19.24 4.67
N ALA A 262 -2.01 18.50 4.80
CA ALA A 262 -2.86 18.53 5.98
C ALA A 262 -3.01 17.14 6.60
N VAL A 263 -2.95 17.06 7.93
CA VAL A 263 -3.03 15.80 8.69
C VAL A 263 -3.99 15.98 9.87
N GLY A 264 -5.04 15.17 9.89
CA GLY A 264 -6.01 15.15 10.98
C GLY A 264 -5.54 14.24 12.11
N LEU A 265 -5.65 14.73 13.35
CA LEU A 265 -5.28 14.00 14.56
C LEU A 265 -6.47 13.90 15.52
N PRO A 266 -6.86 12.68 15.95
CA PRO A 266 -7.75 12.51 17.10
C PRO A 266 -7.03 12.84 18.41
N VAL A 267 -7.77 12.81 19.52
CA VAL A 267 -7.18 12.86 20.88
C VAL A 267 -6.10 11.80 21.02
N GLY A 268 -4.94 12.20 21.56
CA GLY A 268 -3.80 11.33 21.75
C GLY A 268 -2.50 12.08 21.93
N ASP A 269 -1.47 11.31 22.28
CA ASP A 269 -0.10 11.76 22.47
C ASP A 269 0.74 11.30 21.28
N TYR A 270 1.36 12.25 20.56
CA TYR A 270 2.10 12.00 19.32
C TYR A 270 3.56 12.46 19.46
N ASN A 271 4.46 11.50 19.63
CA ASN A 271 5.89 11.73 19.46
C ASN A 271 6.24 11.89 17.97
N TYR A 272 7.48 12.26 17.65
CA TYR A 272 7.92 12.50 16.26
C TYR A 272 7.68 11.28 15.37
N GLY A 273 7.98 10.07 15.86
CA GLY A 273 7.73 8.83 15.10
C GLY A 273 6.26 8.65 14.72
N ALA A 274 5.33 8.95 15.64
CA ALA A 274 3.89 8.86 15.40
C ALA A 274 3.37 9.94 14.43
N LEU A 275 3.98 11.12 14.43
CA LEU A 275 3.71 12.22 13.50
C LEU A 275 4.26 11.91 12.10
N TYR A 276 5.49 11.43 12.01
CA TYR A 276 6.15 11.01 10.78
C TYR A 276 5.38 9.89 10.08
N ALA A 277 4.93 8.88 10.83
CA ALA A 277 4.09 7.80 10.30
C ALA A 277 2.75 8.28 9.73
N ARG A 278 2.26 9.46 10.15
CA ARG A 278 1.06 10.13 9.62
C ARG A 278 1.39 11.17 8.55
N GLY A 279 2.66 11.32 8.20
CA GLY A 279 3.13 12.20 7.15
C GLY A 279 3.40 13.64 7.58
N VAL A 280 3.52 13.93 8.87
CA VAL A 280 3.99 15.23 9.36
C VAL A 280 5.51 15.16 9.52
N ALA A 281 6.25 15.98 8.77
CA ALA A 281 7.70 16.04 8.91
C ALA A 281 8.10 16.79 10.19
N ASN A 282 9.35 16.62 10.63
CA ASN A 282 9.84 17.33 11.81
C ASN A 282 9.82 18.83 11.53
N GLU A 283 9.41 19.64 12.52
CA GLU A 283 9.48 21.09 12.40
C GLU A 283 8.74 21.61 11.14
N ASP A 284 7.57 21.02 10.83
CA ASP A 284 6.87 21.27 9.55
C ASP A 284 5.41 21.69 9.73
N ILE A 285 5.07 22.25 10.89
CA ILE A 285 3.70 22.71 11.21
C ILE A 285 3.70 24.24 11.26
N SER A 286 2.95 24.86 10.36
CA SER A 286 2.80 26.32 10.29
C SER A 286 1.38 26.79 10.67
N SER A 287 0.35 25.96 10.53
CA SER A 287 -1.00 26.30 11.01
C SER A 287 -1.80 25.07 11.45
N LEU A 288 -2.87 25.30 12.22
CA LEU A 288 -3.74 24.22 12.70
C LEU A 288 -5.16 24.68 12.97
N THR A 289 -6.12 23.77 12.75
CA THR A 289 -7.48 23.91 13.25
C THR A 289 -7.68 23.02 14.48
N VAL A 290 -8.50 23.49 15.42
CA VAL A 290 -8.80 22.79 16.67
C VAL A 290 -10.30 22.86 16.89
N ASN A 291 -10.94 21.70 17.01
CA ASN A 291 -12.37 21.64 17.28
C ASN A 291 -12.68 22.23 18.68
N SER A 292 -13.84 22.87 18.81
CA SER A 292 -14.31 23.40 20.08
C SER A 292 -14.33 22.30 21.16
N GLY A 293 -13.89 22.65 22.38
CA GLY A 293 -13.76 21.70 23.50
C GLY A 293 -12.44 20.93 23.54
N TYR A 294 -11.50 21.20 22.64
CA TYR A 294 -10.19 20.56 22.60
C TYR A 294 -9.04 21.58 22.56
N GLU A 295 -7.83 21.10 22.89
CA GLU A 295 -6.60 21.87 22.75
C GLU A 295 -5.47 20.99 22.22
N VAL A 296 -4.51 21.63 21.56
CA VAL A 296 -3.28 21.01 21.08
C VAL A 296 -2.09 21.63 21.82
N VAL A 297 -1.30 20.80 22.50
CA VAL A 297 -0.04 21.23 23.13
C VAL A 297 1.11 20.85 22.21
N LEU A 298 1.77 21.85 21.64
CA LEU A 298 2.95 21.67 20.79
C LEU A 298 4.22 21.68 21.66
N TYR A 299 5.17 20.83 21.35
CA TYR A 299 6.46 20.71 22.03
C TYR A 299 7.61 20.85 21.02
N GLU A 300 8.63 21.59 21.42
CA GLU A 300 9.82 21.86 20.61
C GLU A 300 10.66 20.59 20.40
N ASN A 301 10.74 19.72 21.41
CA ASN A 301 11.52 18.49 21.35
C ASN A 301 10.62 17.26 21.31
N ASP A 302 11.22 16.11 20.97
CA ASP A 302 10.50 14.83 20.97
C ASP A 302 10.11 14.38 22.38
N ASN A 303 9.15 13.46 22.44
CA ASN A 303 8.61 12.87 23.67
C ASN A 303 8.12 13.92 24.68
N PHE A 304 7.47 14.97 24.16
CA PHE A 304 6.75 16.00 24.93
C PHE A 304 7.65 16.80 25.87
N SER A 305 8.85 17.15 25.40
CA SER A 305 9.87 17.87 26.16
C SER A 305 10.24 19.22 25.50
N GLY A 306 11.06 20.03 26.19
CA GLY A 306 11.47 21.35 25.70
C GLY A 306 10.41 22.43 25.93
N ALA A 307 10.53 23.55 25.22
CA ALA A 307 9.51 24.59 25.24
C ALA A 307 8.17 24.02 24.75
N SER A 308 7.05 24.58 25.23
CA SER A 308 5.71 24.19 24.78
C SER A 308 4.75 25.38 24.65
N ILE A 309 3.75 25.23 23.79
CA ILE A 309 2.63 26.17 23.65
C ILE A 309 1.31 25.42 23.54
N VAL A 310 0.25 26.00 24.11
CA VAL A 310 -1.11 25.45 24.03
C VAL A 310 -1.93 26.25 23.02
N ILE A 311 -2.51 25.56 22.04
CA ILE A 311 -3.38 26.11 21.01
C ILE A 311 -4.81 25.62 21.27
N LYS A 312 -5.71 26.54 21.63
CA LYS A 312 -7.09 26.25 22.05
C LYS A 312 -8.16 26.51 20.99
N SER A 313 -7.76 27.08 19.86
CA SER A 313 -8.63 27.44 18.76
C SER A 313 -7.86 27.39 17.46
N ASN A 314 -8.56 27.52 16.33
CA ASN A 314 -7.91 27.64 15.03
C ASN A 314 -6.85 28.74 15.05
N ASN A 315 -5.67 28.42 14.54
CA ASN A 315 -4.55 29.32 14.40
C ASN A 315 -4.06 29.26 12.95
N SER A 316 -4.30 30.34 12.20
CA SER A 316 -3.97 30.42 10.78
C SER A 316 -2.48 30.56 10.52
N CYS A 317 -1.65 30.95 11.48
CA CYS A 317 -0.20 31.05 11.27
C CYS A 317 0.56 31.14 12.61
N LEU A 318 1.40 30.14 12.89
CA LEU A 318 2.16 30.03 14.14
C LEU A 318 3.32 31.05 14.27
N VAL A 319 3.56 31.84 13.22
CA VAL A 319 4.58 32.90 13.19
C VAL A 319 4.37 33.92 14.31
N ALA A 320 3.13 34.36 14.55
CA ALA A 320 2.84 35.36 15.58
C ALA A 320 3.15 34.87 16.99
N GLN A 321 3.15 33.55 17.21
CA GLN A 321 3.51 32.92 18.48
C GLN A 321 5.01 32.52 18.54
N GLY A 322 5.79 32.69 17.46
CA GLY A 322 7.18 32.22 17.40
C GLY A 322 7.32 30.70 17.37
N TRP A 323 6.32 30.01 16.81
CA TRP A 323 6.19 28.55 16.80
C TRP A 323 6.10 27.93 15.41
N ASN A 324 6.22 28.76 14.36
CA ASN A 324 6.24 28.26 12.99
C ASN A 324 7.37 27.26 12.80
N ASP A 325 7.07 26.09 12.27
CA ASP A 325 8.08 25.09 11.90
C ASP A 325 9.01 24.74 13.07
N ARG A 326 8.43 24.62 14.28
CA ARG A 326 9.19 24.36 15.53
C ARG A 326 8.72 23.12 16.29
N THR A 327 7.62 22.51 15.87
CA THR A 327 7.01 21.40 16.61
C THR A 327 7.67 20.08 16.24
N THR A 328 8.15 19.34 17.24
CA THR A 328 8.69 17.98 17.08
C THR A 328 7.76 16.91 17.66
N SER A 329 7.01 17.22 18.73
CA SER A 329 5.97 16.34 19.28
C SER A 329 4.77 17.14 19.77
N LEU A 330 3.59 16.51 19.90
CA LEU A 330 2.38 17.20 20.35
C LEU A 330 1.37 16.29 21.05
N LYS A 331 0.49 16.91 21.83
CA LYS A 331 -0.66 16.24 22.45
C LYS A 331 -1.96 16.89 22.01
N VAL A 332 -2.92 16.09 21.58
CA VAL A 332 -4.30 16.52 21.33
C VAL A 332 -5.15 16.00 22.48
N ARG A 333 -5.82 16.89 23.21
CA ARG A 333 -6.61 16.50 24.39
C ARG A 333 -7.86 17.37 24.54
N GLY A 334 -8.79 16.94 25.38
CA GLY A 334 -9.91 17.80 25.80
C GLY A 334 -9.36 19.08 26.42
N ALA A 335 -9.92 20.22 26.05
CA ALA A 335 -9.56 21.49 26.67
C ALA A 335 -9.86 21.37 28.15
N THR A 336 -8.91 21.76 29.00
CA THR A 336 -9.21 21.96 30.41
C THR A 336 -10.17 23.13 30.51
N THR A 337 -11.46 22.83 30.52
CA THR A 337 -12.45 23.76 31.08
C THR A 337 -11.96 24.08 32.48
N SER A 338 -11.92 25.37 32.83
CA SER A 338 -11.54 25.84 34.17
C SER A 338 -12.00 24.84 35.22
N ALA A 339 -11.08 24.42 36.09
CA ALA A 339 -11.42 23.60 37.25
C ALA A 339 -12.68 24.19 37.91
N PHE A 340 -13.60 23.32 38.33
CA PHE A 340 -14.81 23.75 39.05
C PHE A 340 -14.41 24.82 40.07
N SER A 341 -14.91 26.04 39.88
CA SER A 341 -14.60 27.19 40.75
C SER A 341 -15.22 27.03 42.13
N THR A 342 -16.16 26.09 42.25
CA THR A 342 -16.95 25.85 43.45
C THR A 342 -16.88 24.36 43.79
N THR A 343 -16.37 24.05 44.98
CA THR A 343 -16.44 22.71 45.58
C THR A 343 -17.54 22.71 46.62
N ILE A 344 -18.52 21.82 46.50
CA ILE A 344 -19.60 21.63 47.48
C ILE A 344 -19.48 20.21 48.00
N GLN A 345 -19.26 20.06 49.30
CA GLN A 345 -19.16 18.77 49.96
C GLN A 345 -20.56 18.14 50.11
N ALA A 346 -20.65 16.81 50.07
CA ALA A 346 -21.92 16.09 50.14
C ALA A 346 -22.66 16.39 51.46
N GLU A 347 -21.93 16.48 52.56
CA GLU A 347 -22.42 16.84 53.88
C GLU A 347 -22.89 18.31 53.98
N ASN A 348 -22.58 19.16 53.01
CA ASN A 348 -22.93 20.58 53.03
C ASN A 348 -24.29 20.88 52.36
N TYR A 349 -25.27 20.00 52.57
CA TYR A 349 -26.64 20.21 52.09
C TYR A 349 -27.35 21.32 52.88
N SER A 350 -28.26 22.03 52.22
CA SER A 350 -29.12 23.05 52.84
C SER A 350 -30.34 22.46 53.54
N ALA A 351 -30.85 21.33 53.05
CA ALA A 351 -31.92 20.56 53.68
C ALA A 351 -31.78 19.08 53.32
N MET A 352 -32.33 18.19 54.15
CA MET A 352 -32.34 16.77 53.87
C MET A 352 -33.53 16.06 54.51
N ASN A 353 -33.78 14.83 54.07
CA ASN A 353 -34.64 13.86 54.73
C ASN A 353 -33.93 12.50 54.82
N GLY A 354 -33.92 11.91 56.01
CA GLY A 354 -33.46 10.54 56.27
C GLY A 354 -31.94 10.29 56.24
N VAL A 355 -31.18 11.10 55.50
CA VAL A 355 -29.73 10.86 55.35
C VAL A 355 -28.95 11.08 56.65
N GLN A 356 -27.89 10.30 56.85
CA GLN A 356 -26.96 10.48 57.97
C GLN A 356 -25.51 10.66 57.51
N LYS A 357 -24.77 11.45 58.29
CA LYS A 357 -23.35 11.74 58.10
C LYS A 357 -22.49 10.85 58.97
N ASP A 358 -21.29 10.55 58.50
CA ASP A 358 -20.26 9.86 59.28
C ASP A 358 -18.85 10.42 58.94
N ALA A 359 -17.88 10.18 59.82
CA ALA A 359 -16.54 10.75 59.70
C ALA A 359 -15.73 10.08 58.58
N THR A 360 -15.03 10.88 57.78
CA THR A 360 -14.09 10.32 56.79
C THR A 360 -12.78 9.87 57.46
N ASN A 361 -12.14 8.85 56.88
CA ASN A 361 -10.82 8.37 57.29
C ASN A 361 -9.70 8.84 56.35
N ASP A 362 -9.99 9.81 55.48
CA ASP A 362 -9.11 10.28 54.40
C ASP A 362 -8.11 11.38 54.84
N GLY A 363 -7.98 11.59 56.15
CA GLY A 363 -7.06 12.57 56.73
C GLY A 363 -7.57 14.02 56.68
N GLY A 364 -8.74 14.26 56.08
CA GLY A 364 -9.48 15.52 56.19
C GLY A 364 -10.37 15.57 57.42
N ALA A 365 -10.76 16.77 57.86
CA ALA A 365 -11.76 16.97 58.92
C ALA A 365 -13.22 16.84 58.42
N GLY A 366 -13.43 16.14 57.29
CA GLY A 366 -14.70 16.07 56.58
C GLY A 366 -15.63 14.97 57.07
N GLN A 367 -16.85 14.97 56.55
CA GLN A 367 -17.81 13.88 56.74
C GLN A 367 -18.23 13.35 55.37
N TYR A 368 -18.72 12.12 55.31
CA TYR A 368 -19.44 11.64 54.13
C TYR A 368 -20.91 11.43 54.50
N VAL A 369 -21.80 11.44 53.52
CA VAL A 369 -23.20 11.05 53.69
C VAL A 369 -23.31 9.59 53.25
N GLY A 370 -23.62 8.69 54.18
CA GLY A 370 -23.45 7.25 53.97
C GLY A 370 -24.72 6.40 54.11
N TRP A 371 -25.71 6.87 54.88
CA TRP A 371 -26.92 6.12 55.17
C TRP A 371 -28.07 6.74 54.37
N ILE A 372 -28.55 6.03 53.35
CA ILE A 372 -29.59 6.48 52.41
C ILE A 372 -30.62 5.36 52.22
N ASP A 373 -31.87 5.63 52.57
CA ASP A 373 -33.02 4.75 52.40
C ASP A 373 -33.99 5.25 51.31
N ALA A 374 -35.01 4.45 51.00
CA ALA A 374 -36.05 4.82 50.05
C ALA A 374 -36.88 6.01 50.57
N GLY A 375 -36.83 7.14 49.87
CA GLY A 375 -37.50 8.39 50.24
C GLY A 375 -36.57 9.45 50.83
N ASP A 376 -35.30 9.12 50.99
CA ASP A 376 -34.28 10.06 51.44
C ASP A 376 -33.89 11.03 50.34
N TRP A 377 -33.54 12.26 50.73
CA TRP A 377 -33.10 13.29 49.79
C TRP A 377 -32.20 14.32 50.46
N MET A 378 -31.43 15.03 49.63
CA MET A 378 -30.65 16.21 50.01
C MET A 378 -30.93 17.33 49.01
N ALA A 379 -31.03 18.56 49.49
CA ALA A 379 -31.18 19.76 48.68
C ALA A 379 -30.08 20.76 49.01
N TYR A 380 -29.52 21.39 47.98
CA TYR A 380 -28.50 22.44 48.07
C TYR A 380 -29.11 23.71 47.48
N ASN A 381 -29.33 24.70 48.33
CA ASN A 381 -29.96 25.97 47.95
C ASN A 381 -28.89 27.02 47.66
N ASN A 382 -29.24 28.03 46.86
CA ASN A 382 -28.39 29.20 46.58
C ASN A 382 -27.04 28.86 45.93
N ILE A 383 -26.99 27.80 45.12
CA ILE A 383 -25.80 27.47 44.33
C ILE A 383 -25.77 28.36 43.09
N ASN A 384 -24.88 29.35 43.09
CA ASN A 384 -24.60 30.19 41.92
C ASN A 384 -23.39 29.58 41.18
N ILE A 385 -23.62 29.05 39.98
CA ILE A 385 -22.60 28.39 39.14
C ILE A 385 -22.09 29.34 38.08
#